data_AF-A0A662BDN7-F1
#
_entry.id   AF-A0A662BDN7-F1
#
_cell.length_a   1.000
_cell.length_b   1.000
_cell.length_c   1.000
_cell.angle_alpha   90.00
_cell.angle_beta   90.00
_cell.angle_gamma   90.00
#
_symmetry.space_group_name_H-M   'P 1'
#
loop_
_entity.id
_entity.type
_entity.pdbx_description
1 polymer ?
#
loop_
_entity_poly.entity_id
_entity_poly.type
_entity_poly.pdbx_seq_one_letter_code
_entity_poly.pdbx_strand_id
1 'polypeptide(L)'
;MSLNIKKERFIVYSKRIFNENELINFRADFYNQSFELTNKAEVLFEIINEDNKKFNYLFSRTNGSYELNTGQLPVGKFTYKAKITEAGKTFSKSGEFIVVPLNIEAVDIRANYQMLYQLAKENGGDMFLPDSLNNLLAELKNNKNIRPVSYSTKDLIDLIELKSLFFIIISLISVEWFLRKFFGSY
;
A
#
# COMPACT_ATOMS: atom_id res chain seq x y z
N MET A 1 15.61 -39.63 -5.09
CA MET A 1 15.03 -38.64 -6.03
C MET A 1 16.15 -38.17 -6.94
N SER A 2 16.23 -38.72 -8.16
CA SER A 2 17.32 -38.38 -9.11
C SER A 2 17.03 -37.02 -9.73
N LEU A 3 17.82 -36.01 -9.35
CA LEU A 3 17.80 -34.69 -9.96
C LEU A 3 18.39 -34.80 -11.36
N ASN A 4 17.53 -34.97 -12.36
CA ASN A 4 17.90 -34.91 -13.77
C ASN A 4 18.17 -33.44 -14.13
N ILE A 5 19.29 -32.90 -13.66
CA ILE A 5 19.75 -31.55 -13.98
C ILE A 5 20.21 -31.60 -15.44
N LYS A 6 19.28 -31.37 -16.37
CA LYS A 6 19.60 -31.02 -17.75
C LYS A 6 20.62 -29.88 -17.68
N LYS A 7 21.87 -30.14 -18.03
CA LYS A 7 22.88 -29.10 -18.23
C LYS A 7 22.43 -28.26 -19.42
N GLU A 8 21.72 -27.17 -19.15
CA GLU A 8 21.31 -26.21 -20.17
C GLU A 8 22.53 -25.41 -20.61
N ARG A 9 22.76 -25.35 -21.93
CA ARG A 9 23.88 -24.60 -22.52
C ARG A 9 23.61 -23.10 -22.60
N PHE A 10 22.36 -22.68 -22.48
CA PHE A 10 21.94 -21.28 -22.54
C PHE A 10 21.12 -20.95 -21.31
N ILE A 11 21.66 -20.06 -20.47
CA ILE A 11 21.07 -19.67 -19.19
C ILE A 11 20.82 -18.17 -19.23
N VAL A 12 19.60 -17.75 -18.87
CA VAL A 12 19.24 -16.34 -18.75
C VAL A 12 18.85 -16.09 -17.31
N TYR A 13 19.59 -15.19 -16.66
CA TYR A 13 19.33 -14.72 -15.31
C TYR A 13 18.45 -13.47 -15.38
N SER A 14 17.26 -13.58 -14.82
CA SER A 14 16.33 -12.46 -14.67
C SER A 14 15.69 -12.51 -13.29
N LYS A 15 15.51 -11.33 -12.68
CA LYS A 15 14.55 -11.21 -11.57
C LYS A 15 13.13 -11.32 -12.13
N ARG A 16 12.20 -11.80 -11.30
CA ARG A 16 10.78 -11.90 -11.68
C ARG A 16 10.00 -10.62 -11.37
N ILE A 17 10.50 -9.82 -10.43
CA ILE A 17 9.84 -8.61 -9.93
C ILE A 17 10.88 -7.50 -9.93
N PHE A 18 10.52 -6.37 -10.54
CA PHE A 18 11.31 -5.14 -10.58
C PHE A 18 10.45 -3.99 -10.05
N ASN A 19 11.07 -3.01 -9.40
CA ASN A 19 10.37 -1.77 -9.04
C ASN A 19 10.44 -0.76 -10.19
N GLU A 20 9.45 0.13 -10.28
CA GLU A 20 9.37 1.19 -11.31
C GLU A 20 10.65 2.04 -11.46
N ASN A 21 11.38 2.28 -10.36
CA ASN A 21 12.60 3.09 -10.37
C ASN A 21 13.89 2.27 -10.57
N GLU A 22 13.81 0.95 -10.63
CA GLU A 22 14.97 0.07 -10.77
C GLU A 22 15.36 -0.07 -12.25
N LEU A 23 16.67 0.01 -12.55
CA LEU A 23 17.18 -0.30 -13.88
C LEU A 23 17.09 -1.81 -14.13
N ILE A 24 16.41 -2.19 -15.20
CA ILE A 24 16.21 -3.59 -15.54
C ILE A 24 17.42 -4.09 -16.32
N ASN A 25 18.22 -4.91 -15.64
CA ASN A 25 19.40 -5.55 -16.20
C ASN A 25 19.18 -7.06 -16.32
N PHE A 26 19.46 -7.61 -17.50
CA PHE A 26 19.48 -9.04 -17.77
C PHE A 26 20.91 -9.51 -17.95
N ARG A 27 21.20 -10.70 -17.45
CA ARG A 27 22.45 -11.41 -17.72
C ARG A 27 22.14 -12.74 -18.40
N ALA A 28 22.94 -13.12 -19.38
CA ALA A 28 22.86 -14.44 -19.99
C ALA A 28 24.24 -15.06 -20.13
N ASP A 29 24.32 -16.37 -19.94
CA ASP A 29 25.51 -17.17 -20.10
C ASP A 29 25.26 -18.24 -21.16
N PHE A 30 26.25 -18.44 -22.02
CA PHE A 30 26.19 -19.43 -23.07
C PHE A 30 27.45 -20.28 -23.10
N TYR A 31 27.27 -21.59 -23.18
CA TYR A 31 28.32 -22.59 -23.17
C TYR A 31 28.45 -23.24 -24.55
N ASN A 32 29.68 -23.33 -25.07
CA ASN A 32 29.98 -24.03 -26.32
C ASN A 32 29.80 -25.56 -26.17
N GLN A 33 30.11 -26.34 -27.21
CA GLN A 33 30.01 -27.81 -27.16
C GLN A 33 30.96 -28.45 -26.13
N SER A 34 32.09 -27.80 -25.85
CA SER A 34 33.06 -28.20 -24.82
C SER A 34 32.68 -27.72 -23.41
N PHE A 35 31.49 -27.14 -23.23
CA PHE A 35 31.03 -26.54 -21.97
C PHE A 35 31.90 -25.39 -21.45
N GLU A 36 32.57 -24.68 -22.34
CA GLU A 36 33.28 -23.45 -22.01
C GLU A 36 32.39 -22.24 -22.29
N LEU A 37 32.47 -21.24 -21.41
CA LEU A 37 31.73 -19.99 -21.55
C LEU A 37 32.19 -19.26 -22.82
N THR A 38 31.26 -18.89 -23.70
CA THR A 38 31.56 -18.23 -24.97
C THR A 38 30.60 -17.09 -25.27
N ASN A 39 31.15 -15.94 -25.63
CA ASN A 39 30.41 -14.75 -26.02
C ASN A 39 30.54 -14.39 -27.52
N LYS A 40 30.79 -15.40 -28.38
CA LYS A 40 31.06 -15.19 -29.82
C LYS A 40 29.80 -14.92 -30.66
N ALA A 41 28.69 -15.56 -30.31
CA ALA A 41 27.43 -15.47 -31.05
C ALA A 41 26.61 -14.24 -30.59
N GLU A 42 25.66 -13.82 -31.42
CA GLU A 42 24.73 -12.75 -31.05
C GLU A 42 23.52 -13.32 -30.33
N VAL A 43 23.14 -12.67 -29.22
CA VAL A 43 21.94 -13.02 -28.45
C VAL A 43 20.89 -11.94 -28.71
N LEU A 44 19.83 -12.32 -29.42
CA LEU A 44 18.65 -11.49 -29.65
C LEU A 44 17.72 -11.62 -28.45
N PHE A 45 17.23 -10.48 -27.96
CA PHE A 45 16.30 -10.41 -26.83
C PHE A 45 15.07 -9.63 -27.22
N GLU A 46 13.91 -10.26 -27.16
CA GLU A 46 12.62 -9.62 -27.43
C GLU A 46 11.84 -9.52 -26.12
N ILE A 47 11.37 -8.31 -25.77
CA ILE A 47 10.45 -8.06 -24.66
C ILE A 47 9.10 -7.69 -25.23
N ILE A 48 8.03 -8.25 -24.67
CA ILE A 48 6.65 -8.04 -25.09
C ILE A 48 5.86 -7.55 -23.88
N ASN A 49 5.25 -6.38 -23.98
CA ASN A 49 4.35 -5.83 -22.95
C ASN A 49 2.92 -6.40 -23.09
N GLU A 50 2.06 -6.16 -22.10
CA GLU A 50 0.62 -6.52 -22.11
C GLU A 50 -0.11 -5.96 -23.35
N ASP A 51 0.29 -4.79 -23.86
CA ASP A 51 -0.24 -4.20 -25.10
C ASP A 51 0.25 -4.87 -26.40
N ASN A 52 0.95 -6.01 -26.32
CA ASN A 52 1.64 -6.66 -27.44
C ASN A 52 2.71 -5.80 -28.14
N LYS A 53 3.16 -4.71 -27.51
CA LYS A 53 4.30 -3.91 -28.00
C LYS A 53 5.58 -4.72 -27.82
N LYS A 54 6.34 -4.86 -28.91
CA LYS A 54 7.58 -5.63 -28.97
C LYS A 54 8.78 -4.70 -28.95
N PHE A 55 9.72 -4.98 -28.05
CA PHE A 55 10.98 -4.26 -27.93
C PHE A 55 12.12 -5.24 -28.19
N ASN A 56 12.87 -5.00 -29.26
CA ASN A 56 13.99 -5.84 -29.65
C ASN A 56 15.29 -5.21 -29.15
N TYR A 57 16.09 -6.01 -28.47
CA TYR A 57 17.38 -5.65 -27.91
C TYR A 57 18.43 -6.68 -28.33
N LEU A 58 19.68 -6.22 -28.33
CA LEU A 58 20.86 -7.07 -28.53
C LEU A 58 21.68 -7.04 -27.25
N PHE A 59 22.05 -8.21 -26.73
CA PHE A 59 22.93 -8.24 -25.57
C PHE A 59 24.33 -7.70 -25.90
N SER A 60 24.90 -6.96 -24.96
CA SER A 60 26.30 -6.58 -24.98
C SER A 60 27.16 -7.74 -24.44
N ARG A 61 28.38 -7.87 -24.97
CA ARG A 61 29.31 -8.94 -24.61
C ARG A 61 30.25 -8.43 -23.51
N THR A 62 30.23 -9.05 -22.32
CA THR A 62 31.01 -8.62 -21.16
C THR A 62 31.69 -9.81 -20.49
N ASN A 63 33.02 -9.86 -20.54
CA ASN A 63 33.87 -10.82 -19.82
C ASN A 63 33.43 -12.31 -19.91
N GLY A 64 33.07 -12.76 -21.12
CA GLY A 64 32.59 -14.13 -21.37
C GLY A 64 31.08 -14.33 -21.20
N SER A 65 30.39 -13.41 -20.54
CA SER A 65 28.93 -13.38 -20.37
C SER A 65 28.28 -12.34 -21.29
N TYR A 66 26.96 -12.30 -21.26
CA TYR A 66 26.14 -11.31 -21.95
C TYR A 66 25.38 -10.47 -20.93
N GLU A 67 25.39 -9.14 -21.11
CA GLU A 67 24.61 -8.21 -20.28
C GLU A 67 23.77 -7.28 -21.15
N LEU A 68 22.56 -7.01 -20.70
CA LEU A 68 21.64 -6.11 -21.37
C LEU A 68 20.97 -5.22 -20.33
N ASN A 69 21.09 -3.90 -20.52
CA ASN A 69 20.35 -2.90 -19.78
C ASN A 69 19.20 -2.40 -20.66
N THR A 70 17.96 -2.64 -20.23
CA THR A 70 16.76 -2.21 -20.97
C THR A 70 16.22 -0.87 -20.47
N GLY A 71 16.91 -0.23 -19.53
CA GLY A 71 16.50 1.01 -18.89
C GLY A 71 15.37 0.79 -17.87
N GLN A 72 14.48 1.78 -17.79
CA GLN A 72 13.27 1.74 -16.98
C GLN A 72 12.09 1.38 -17.89
N LEU A 73 11.27 0.43 -17.45
CA LEU A 73 10.02 0.05 -18.11
C LEU A 73 8.83 0.50 -17.25
N PRO A 74 7.69 0.85 -17.86
CA PRO A 74 6.50 1.22 -17.11
C PRO A 74 5.98 0.04 -16.27
N VAL A 75 5.22 0.34 -15.23
CA VAL A 75 4.53 -0.65 -14.40
C VAL A 75 3.64 -1.53 -15.28
N GLY A 76 3.77 -2.86 -15.14
CA GLY A 76 3.05 -3.82 -15.98
C GLY A 76 3.72 -5.20 -16.04
N LYS A 77 3.07 -6.14 -16.72
CA LYS A 77 3.63 -7.48 -16.97
C LYS A 77 4.35 -7.53 -18.31
N PHE A 78 5.49 -8.19 -18.32
CA PHE A 78 6.30 -8.35 -19.51
C PHE A 78 6.69 -9.81 -19.69
N THR A 79 6.69 -10.25 -20.93
CA THR A 79 7.26 -11.53 -21.33
C THR A 79 8.51 -11.28 -22.14
N TYR A 80 9.53 -12.11 -21.97
CA TYR A 80 10.76 -12.00 -22.74
C TYR A 80 11.12 -13.29 -23.45
N LYS A 81 11.83 -13.15 -24.57
CA LYS A 81 12.35 -14.26 -25.36
C LYS A 81 13.77 -13.96 -25.81
N ALA A 82 14.72 -14.68 -25.24
CA ALA A 82 16.11 -14.67 -25.65
C ALA A 82 16.38 -15.78 -26.67
N LYS A 83 17.10 -15.48 -27.75
CA LYS A 83 17.51 -16.43 -28.78
C LYS A 83 18.98 -16.25 -29.11
N ILE A 84 19.70 -17.37 -29.21
CA ILE A 84 21.08 -17.41 -29.66
C ILE A 84 21.23 -18.49 -30.73
N THR A 85 21.94 -18.18 -31.80
CA THR A 85 22.20 -19.12 -32.89
C THR A 85 23.69 -19.38 -32.97
N GLU A 86 24.11 -20.64 -32.79
CA GLU A 86 25.50 -21.07 -32.90
C GLU A 86 25.59 -22.28 -33.84
N ALA A 87 26.43 -22.19 -34.88
CA ALA A 87 26.69 -23.28 -35.83
C ALA A 87 25.42 -23.97 -36.38
N GLY A 88 24.38 -23.18 -36.71
CA GLY A 88 23.12 -23.68 -37.25
C GLY A 88 22.13 -24.25 -36.21
N LYS A 89 22.49 -24.25 -34.91
CA LYS A 89 21.59 -24.61 -33.81
C LYS A 89 21.10 -23.35 -33.09
N THR A 90 19.78 -23.20 -33.01
CA THR A 90 19.15 -22.11 -32.28
C THR A 90 18.74 -22.57 -30.89
N PHE A 91 19.21 -21.86 -29.87
CA PHE A 91 18.77 -22.03 -28.49
C PHE A 91 17.89 -20.85 -28.12
N SER A 92 16.79 -21.12 -27.42
CA SER A 92 15.87 -20.08 -26.97
C SER A 92 15.48 -20.28 -25.52
N LYS A 93 15.38 -19.17 -24.78
CA LYS A 93 14.88 -19.13 -23.42
C LYS A 93 13.82 -18.05 -23.31
N SER A 94 12.70 -18.37 -22.68
CA SER A 94 11.62 -17.43 -22.41
C SER A 94 11.30 -17.39 -20.93
N GLY A 95 10.74 -16.26 -20.50
CA GLY A 95 10.26 -16.07 -19.13
C GLY A 95 9.41 -14.82 -19.03
N GLU A 96 9.01 -14.51 -17.81
CA GLU A 96 8.11 -13.40 -17.50
C GLU A 96 8.65 -12.62 -16.31
N PHE A 97 8.43 -11.32 -16.32
CA PHE A 97 8.70 -10.45 -15.18
C PHE A 97 7.61 -9.39 -15.07
N ILE A 98 7.43 -8.87 -13.87
CA ILE A 98 6.49 -7.79 -13.57
C ILE A 98 7.26 -6.59 -13.03
N VAL A 99 6.89 -5.41 -13.51
CA VAL A 99 7.32 -4.14 -12.91
C VAL A 99 6.21 -3.67 -11.99
N VAL A 100 6.50 -3.55 -10.71
CA VAL A 100 5.54 -3.11 -9.67
C VAL A 100 5.75 -1.64 -9.34
N PRO A 101 4.66 -0.91 -9.00
CA PRO A 101 4.78 0.47 -8.57
C PRO A 101 5.55 0.54 -7.26
N LEU A 102 6.45 1.52 -7.13
CA LEU A 102 7.18 1.74 -5.88
C LEU A 102 6.34 2.62 -4.94
N ASN A 103 5.73 2.01 -3.93
CA ASN A 103 5.13 2.78 -2.83
C ASN A 103 6.20 3.17 -1.80
N ILE A 104 6.75 4.38 -1.94
CA ILE A 104 7.68 4.98 -0.96
C ILE A 104 7.12 5.02 0.47
N GLU A 105 5.79 5.17 0.62
CA GLU A 105 5.11 5.16 1.92
C GLU A 105 5.17 3.80 2.64
N ALA A 106 5.38 2.70 1.92
CA ALA A 106 5.49 1.36 2.50
C ALA A 106 6.93 0.97 2.84
N VAL A 107 7.93 1.74 2.38
CA VAL A 107 9.35 1.43 2.57
C VAL A 107 9.90 2.12 3.82
N ASP A 108 9.41 3.30 4.17
CA ASP A 108 9.79 4.00 5.40
C ASP A 108 8.72 3.85 6.49
N ILE A 109 8.78 2.71 7.18
CA ILE A 109 7.88 2.37 8.29
C ILE A 109 8.26 3.09 9.59
N ARG A 110 9.32 3.93 9.58
CA ARG A 110 9.80 4.64 10.77
C ARG A 110 9.25 6.06 10.75
N ALA A 111 8.57 6.44 11.83
CA ALA A 111 8.15 7.81 12.03
C ALA A 111 9.38 8.75 11.97
N ASN A 112 9.42 9.64 10.98
CA ASN A 112 10.43 10.69 10.93
C ASN A 112 10.07 11.78 11.95
N TYR A 113 10.54 11.61 13.19
CA TYR A 113 10.26 12.52 14.31
C TYR A 113 10.65 13.97 14.00
N GLN A 114 11.68 14.19 13.18
CA GLN A 114 12.11 15.54 12.81
C GLN A 114 11.11 16.23 11.87
N MET A 115 10.59 15.51 10.87
CA MET A 115 9.53 16.01 10.00
C MET A 115 8.23 16.27 10.80
N LEU A 116 7.85 15.34 11.68
CA LEU A 116 6.66 15.50 12.51
C LEU A 116 6.78 16.68 13.47
N TYR A 117 7.95 16.87 14.09
CA TYR A 117 8.24 18.03 14.93
C TYR A 117 8.16 19.34 14.15
N GLN A 118 8.70 19.37 12.93
CA GLN A 118 8.64 20.56 12.07
C GLN A 118 7.20 20.90 11.67
N LEU A 119 6.41 19.89 11.27
CA LEU A 119 4.99 20.06 10.95
C LEU A 119 4.19 20.58 12.14
N ALA A 120 4.40 20.02 13.34
CA ALA A 120 3.74 20.48 14.55
C ALA A 120 4.08 21.96 14.81
N LYS A 121 5.37 22.30 14.80
CA LYS A 121 5.86 23.66 15.05
C LYS A 121 5.32 24.69 14.04
N GLU A 122 5.27 24.34 12.75
CA GLU A 122 4.73 25.22 11.70
C GLU A 122 3.20 25.42 11.82
N ASN A 123 2.48 24.44 12.38
CA ASN A 123 1.04 24.52 12.61
C ASN A 123 0.68 25.01 14.04
N GLY A 124 1.66 25.48 14.81
CA GLY A 124 1.45 25.98 16.17
C GLY A 124 1.05 24.91 17.19
N GLY A 125 1.34 23.64 16.91
CA GLY A 125 1.18 22.51 17.82
C GLY A 125 2.51 22.04 18.39
N ASP A 126 2.49 21.48 19.60
CA ASP A 126 3.65 20.89 20.24
C ASP A 126 3.61 19.35 20.15
N MET A 127 4.77 18.74 19.91
CA MET A 127 4.91 17.28 19.78
C MET A 127 5.27 16.66 21.13
N PHE A 128 4.43 15.76 21.65
CA PHE A 128 4.69 15.02 22.88
C PHE A 128 5.01 13.58 22.56
N LEU A 129 6.17 13.10 23.03
CA LEU A 129 6.50 11.69 23.00
C LEU A 129 5.75 10.95 24.13
N PRO A 130 5.60 9.61 24.03
CA PRO A 130 4.95 8.81 25.07
C PRO A 130 5.50 9.05 26.48
N ASP A 131 6.81 9.29 26.60
CA ASP A 131 7.48 9.56 27.88
C ASP A 131 7.16 10.96 28.45
N SER A 132 6.62 11.87 27.64
CA SER A 132 6.31 13.25 27.98
C SER A 132 4.80 13.52 28.11
N LEU A 133 3.96 12.47 28.22
CA LEU A 133 2.51 12.61 28.39
C LEU A 133 2.10 13.44 29.62
N ASN A 134 2.94 13.44 30.68
CA ASN A 134 2.70 14.30 31.84
C ASN A 134 2.82 15.79 31.52
N ASN A 135 3.70 16.16 30.58
CA ASN A 135 3.88 17.54 30.12
C ASN A 135 2.69 17.98 29.27
N LEU A 136 2.11 17.08 28.45
CA LEU A 136 0.87 17.34 27.71
C LEU A 136 -0.28 17.71 28.66
N LEU A 137 -0.45 16.97 29.76
CA LEU A 137 -1.52 17.23 30.72
C LEU A 137 -1.32 18.58 31.44
N ALA A 138 -0.07 18.94 31.74
CA ALA A 138 0.28 20.24 32.29
C ALA A 138 -0.02 21.37 31.29
N GLU A 139 0.33 21.20 30.02
CA GLU A 139 0.12 22.19 28.98
C GLU A 139 -1.37 22.39 28.66
N LEU A 140 -2.15 21.32 28.56
CA LEU A 140 -3.61 21.38 28.38
C LEU A 140 -4.31 22.12 29.53
N LYS A 141 -3.85 21.94 30.78
CA LYS A 141 -4.40 22.66 31.94
C LYS A 141 -4.02 24.14 31.96
N ASN A 142 -2.87 24.49 31.40
CA ASN A 142 -2.34 25.87 31.41
C ASN A 142 -2.73 26.66 30.15
N ASN A 143 -3.19 25.98 29.09
CA ASN A 143 -3.55 26.58 27.82
C ASN A 143 -4.92 27.27 27.91
N LYS A 144 -4.90 28.60 28.04
CA LYS A 144 -6.08 29.47 28.15
C LYS A 144 -6.92 29.59 26.87
N ASN A 145 -6.48 29.02 25.74
CA ASN A 145 -7.26 28.98 24.48
C ASN A 145 -8.21 27.79 24.41
N ILE A 146 -8.02 26.75 25.24
CA ILE A 146 -8.93 25.62 25.35
C ILE A 146 -9.99 25.97 26.39
N ARG A 147 -10.82 26.96 26.08
CA ARG A 147 -12.01 27.22 26.90
C ARG A 147 -12.94 26.03 26.73
N PRO A 148 -13.48 25.45 27.82
CA PRO A 148 -14.57 24.49 27.69
C PRO A 148 -15.72 25.24 27.01
N VAL A 149 -15.89 24.98 25.72
CA VAL A 149 -17.10 25.38 25.01
C VAL A 149 -18.22 24.56 25.61
N SER A 150 -18.87 25.12 26.62
CA SER A 150 -20.12 24.59 27.13
C SER A 150 -21.13 24.75 26.01
N TYR A 151 -21.27 23.69 25.21
CA TYR A 151 -22.41 23.54 24.33
C TYR A 151 -23.62 23.39 25.24
N SER A 152 -24.32 24.50 25.47
CA SER A 152 -25.65 24.48 26.07
C SER A 152 -26.59 23.93 25.01
N THR A 153 -26.65 22.60 24.91
CA THR A 153 -27.71 21.93 24.17
C THR A 153 -28.99 22.22 24.95
N LYS A 154 -29.86 23.07 24.40
CA LYS A 154 -31.21 23.24 24.91
C LYS A 154 -31.97 21.98 24.54
N ASP A 155 -31.96 20.99 25.40
CA ASP A 155 -32.89 19.89 25.31
C ASP A 155 -34.28 20.45 25.62
N LEU A 156 -35.05 20.70 24.55
CA LEU A 156 -36.48 20.92 24.67
C LEU A 156 -37.10 19.56 24.99
N ILE A 157 -37.09 19.20 26.27
CA ILE A 157 -37.78 18.01 26.74
C ILE A 157 -39.27 18.29 26.50
N ASP A 158 -39.83 17.54 25.56
CA ASP A 158 -41.21 17.73 25.15
C ASP A 158 -42.09 17.38 26.36
N LEU A 159 -43.05 18.23 26.73
CA LEU A 159 -43.82 18.02 27.97
C LEU A 159 -44.59 16.68 27.96
N ILE A 160 -44.84 16.13 26.76
CA ILE A 160 -45.45 14.82 26.54
C ILE A 160 -44.52 13.64 26.95
N GLU A 161 -43.21 13.85 26.96
CA GLU A 161 -42.20 12.84 27.29
C GLU A 161 -42.14 12.54 28.80
N LEU A 162 -42.65 13.47 29.62
CA LEU A 162 -42.80 13.31 31.06
C LEU A 162 -43.96 12.36 31.38
N LYS A 163 -43.72 11.05 31.31
CA LYS A 163 -44.70 9.99 31.64
C LYS A 163 -45.43 10.22 32.97
N SER A 164 -44.77 10.84 33.95
CA SER A 164 -45.38 11.18 35.24
C SER A 164 -46.54 12.18 35.12
N LEU A 165 -46.47 13.15 34.19
CA LEU A 165 -47.51 14.15 33.96
C LEU A 165 -48.80 13.50 33.45
N PHE A 166 -48.67 12.50 32.57
CA PHE A 166 -49.79 11.72 32.05
C PHE A 166 -50.58 11.01 33.17
N PHE A 167 -49.88 10.38 34.11
CA PHE A 167 -50.53 9.74 35.27
C PHE A 167 -51.24 10.75 36.18
N ILE A 168 -50.71 11.96 36.35
CA ILE A 168 -51.35 13.02 37.14
C ILE A 168 -52.67 13.45 36.49
N ILE A 169 -52.70 13.66 35.17
CA ILE A 169 -53.92 14.06 34.45
C ILE A 169 -55.01 12.99 34.57
N ILE A 170 -54.65 11.71 34.39
CA ILE A 170 -55.58 10.58 34.57
C ILE A 170 -56.10 10.52 36.00
N SER A 171 -55.22 10.72 36.99
CA SER A 171 -55.62 10.74 38.39
C SER A 171 -56.60 11.88 38.66
N LEU A 172 -56.35 13.08 38.13
CA LEU A 172 -57.22 14.24 38.31
C LEU A 172 -58.62 14.00 37.73
N ILE A 173 -58.70 13.46 36.50
CA ILE A 173 -59.97 13.09 35.85
C ILE A 173 -60.68 11.98 36.62
N SER A 174 -59.94 10.99 37.11
CA SER A 174 -60.52 9.89 37.90
C SER A 174 -61.10 10.40 39.21
N VAL A 175 -60.41 11.32 39.88
CA VAL A 175 -60.88 12.00 41.10
C VAL A 175 -62.10 12.86 40.80
N GLU A 176 -62.10 13.62 39.71
CA GLU A 176 -63.26 14.42 39.31
C GLU A 176 -64.49 13.54 39.07
N TRP A 177 -64.33 12.43 38.35
CA TRP A 177 -65.42 11.49 38.10
C TRP A 177 -65.88 10.78 39.39
N PHE A 178 -64.94 10.44 40.28
CA PHE A 178 -65.24 9.85 41.58
C PHE A 178 -66.02 10.82 42.48
N LEU A 179 -65.57 12.08 42.59
CA LEU A 179 -66.27 13.14 43.30
C LEU A 179 -67.66 13.39 42.70
N ARG A 180 -67.77 13.42 41.36
CA ARG A 180 -69.06 13.56 40.68
C ARG A 180 -69.99 12.39 40.98
N LYS A 181 -69.48 11.16 41.07
CA LYS A 181 -70.29 9.99 41.44
C LYS A 181 -70.66 9.98 42.94
N PHE A 182 -69.80 10.52 43.81
CA PHE A 182 -70.04 10.54 45.25
C PHE A 182 -70.96 11.68 45.69
N PHE A 183 -70.82 12.88 45.10
CA PHE A 183 -71.64 14.05 45.41
C PHE A 183 -72.83 14.26 44.46
N GLY A 184 -72.86 13.58 43.31
CA GLY A 184 -73.93 13.68 42.30
C GLY A 184 -75.03 12.62 42.41
N SER A 185 -75.09 11.88 43.52
CA SER A 185 -76.21 10.98 43.82
C SER A 185 -76.79 11.31 45.20
N TYR A 186 -77.54 12.41 45.28
CA TYR A 186 -78.85 12.53 45.91
C TYR A 186 -79.51 13.85 45.47
#